data_AF-A0A2E4JWJ1-F1
#
_entry.id   AF-A0A2E4JWJ1-F1
#
_cell.length_a   1.000
_cell.length_b   1.000
_cell.length_c   1.000
_cell.angle_alpha   90.00
_cell.angle_beta   90.00
_cell.angle_gamma   90.00
#
_symmetry.space_group_name_H-M   'P 1'
#
loop_
_entity.id
_entity.type
_entity.pdbx_description
1 polymer ?
#
loop_
_entity_poly.entity_id
_entity_poly.type
_entity_poly.pdbx_seq_one_letter_code
_entity_poly.pdbx_strand_id
1 'polypeptide(L)'
;MSKLGNPTLFCHTLAIDDTGRIEGWNIRCEDHKRKTVEALGKLSFKVIASGDSYNDTSMLSSANAGILFKPPDNVIEEFPQFPVVNDFEGLMSAIESSASDMGEL
;
A
#
# COMPACT_ATOMS: atom_id res chain seq x y z
N MET A 1 12.43 -2.00 10.13
CA MET A 1 11.83 -3.18 9.46
C MET A 1 12.80 -4.37 9.45
N SER A 2 13.64 -4.54 10.49
CA SER A 2 14.70 -5.56 10.50
C SER A 2 14.17 -6.99 10.46
N LYS A 3 13.09 -7.27 11.19
CA LYS A 3 12.39 -8.57 11.17
C LYS A 3 11.85 -8.96 9.80
N LEU A 4 11.66 -8.00 8.90
CA LEU A 4 11.13 -8.22 7.55
C LEU A 4 12.23 -8.14 6.48
N GLY A 5 13.51 -8.12 6.87
CA GLY A 5 14.63 -8.05 5.91
C GLY A 5 14.92 -6.65 5.38
N ASN A 6 14.45 -5.59 6.06
CA ASN A 6 14.62 -4.19 5.65
C ASN A 6 14.19 -3.87 4.20
N PRO A 7 12.94 -4.19 3.80
CA PRO A 7 12.42 -3.73 2.53
C PRO A 7 12.40 -2.20 2.48
N THR A 8 12.50 -1.63 1.27
CA THR A 8 12.42 -0.19 1.05
C THR A 8 11.15 0.37 1.68
N LEU A 9 11.31 1.38 2.54
CA LEU A 9 10.23 1.95 3.32
C LEU A 9 10.06 3.43 3.05
N PHE A 10 8.90 3.81 2.52
CA PHE A 10 8.53 5.19 2.30
C PHE A 10 7.50 5.67 3.33
N CYS A 11 7.94 6.07 4.53
CA CYS A 11 7.07 6.59 5.61
C CYS A 11 7.30 8.07 6.00
N HIS A 12 6.51 8.56 6.95
CA HIS A 12 6.78 9.78 7.70
C HIS A 12 7.94 9.59 8.68
N THR A 13 8.43 10.67 9.26
CA THR A 13 9.48 10.64 10.29
C THR A 13 8.93 11.14 11.61
N LEU A 14 9.48 10.67 12.73
CA LEU A 14 9.16 11.20 14.05
C LEU A 14 9.97 12.47 14.32
N ALA A 15 9.36 13.41 15.05
CA ALA A 15 10.07 14.52 15.67
C ALA A 15 10.51 14.07 17.07
N ILE A 16 11.80 14.21 17.37
CA ILE A 16 12.43 13.70 18.59
C ILE A 16 13.14 14.87 19.28
N ASP A 17 12.84 15.09 20.55
CA ASP A 17 13.47 16.14 21.35
C ASP A 17 14.91 15.77 21.77
N ASP A 18 15.59 16.72 22.41
CA ASP A 18 16.96 16.53 22.91
C ASP A 18 17.10 15.49 24.02
N THR A 19 15.98 15.12 24.68
CA THR A 19 15.91 14.03 25.66
C THR A 19 15.69 12.66 25.03
N GLY A 20 15.48 12.60 23.71
CA GLY A 20 15.21 11.38 22.97
C GLY A 20 13.74 10.94 23.01
N ARG A 21 12.81 11.83 23.39
CA ARG A 21 11.37 11.53 23.44
C ARG A 21 10.66 11.98 22.16
N ILE A 22 9.57 11.30 21.84
CA ILE A 22 8.71 11.65 20.71
C ILE A 22 7.89 12.89 21.08
N GLU A 23 8.13 14.00 20.39
CA GLU A 23 7.32 15.23 20.50
C GLU A 23 6.23 15.31 19.42
N GLY A 24 6.36 14.53 18.35
CA GLY A 24 5.39 14.52 17.25
C GLY A 24 5.86 13.73 16.03
N TRP A 25 5.32 14.06 14.86
CA TRP A 25 5.71 13.50 13.57
C TRP A 25 5.72 14.55 12.47
N ASN A 26 6.56 14.32 11.47
CA ASN A 26 6.69 15.16 10.29
C ASN A 26 6.14 14.41 9.08
N ILE A 27 5.10 14.97 8.47
CA ILE A 27 4.53 14.46 7.23
C ILE A 27 5.52 14.71 6.10
N ARG A 28 6.03 13.63 5.49
CA ARG A 28 6.97 13.73 4.36
C ARG A 28 6.35 14.47 3.17
N CYS A 29 5.18 14.01 2.74
CA CYS A 29 4.41 14.64 1.68
C CYS A 29 2.94 14.19 1.78
N GLU A 30 2.04 15.06 1.32
CA GLU A 30 0.62 14.75 1.21
C GLU A 30 0.40 13.60 0.20
N ASP A 31 -0.47 12.66 0.54
CA ASP A 31 -0.85 11.49 -0.27
C ASP A 31 0.35 10.68 -0.80
N HIS A 32 1.30 10.43 0.10
CA HIS A 32 2.59 9.83 -0.24
C HIS A 32 2.49 8.41 -0.82
N LYS A 33 1.44 7.64 -0.51
CA LYS A 33 1.23 6.28 -1.00
C LYS A 33 0.87 6.33 -2.48
N ARG A 34 -0.15 7.14 -2.85
CA ARG A 34 -0.51 7.39 -4.25
C ARG A 34 0.67 7.90 -5.07
N LYS A 35 1.37 8.94 -4.57
CA LYS A 35 2.53 9.53 -5.27
C LYS A 35 3.66 8.53 -5.50
N THR A 36 3.84 7.56 -4.61
CA THR A 36 4.83 6.48 -4.79
C THR A 36 4.44 5.60 -5.98
N VAL A 37 3.18 5.16 -6.05
CA VAL A 37 2.66 4.35 -7.15
C VAL A 37 2.77 5.10 -8.49
N GLU A 38 2.34 6.37 -8.52
CA GLU A 38 2.45 7.21 -9.72
C GLU A 38 3.90 7.40 -10.17
N ALA A 39 4.84 7.57 -9.24
CA ALA A 39 6.26 7.70 -9.56
C ALA A 39 6.85 6.41 -10.14
N LEU A 40 6.48 5.24 -9.61
CA LEU A 40 6.86 3.96 -10.17
C LEU A 40 6.26 3.76 -11.58
N GLY A 41 4.99 4.16 -11.77
CA GLY A 41 4.34 4.11 -13.08
C GLY A 41 5.03 5.02 -14.12
N LYS A 42 5.52 6.19 -13.73
CA LYS A 42 6.33 7.08 -14.60
C LYS A 42 7.66 6.44 -15.03
N LEU A 43 8.15 5.48 -14.26
CA LEU A 43 9.33 4.67 -14.60
C LEU A 43 8.95 3.38 -15.33
N SER A 44 7.70 3.27 -15.82
CA SER A 44 7.17 2.12 -16.57
C SER A 44 7.08 0.81 -15.78
N PHE A 45 7.06 0.87 -14.45
CA PHE A 45 6.70 -0.30 -13.64
C PHE A 45 5.19 -0.55 -13.66
N LYS A 46 4.82 -1.83 -13.66
CA LYS A 46 3.47 -2.26 -13.28
C LYS A 46 3.42 -2.46 -11.76
N VAL A 47 2.40 -1.91 -11.12
CA VAL A 47 2.30 -1.87 -9.66
C VAL A 47 1.06 -2.63 -9.20
N ILE A 48 1.27 -3.62 -8.36
CA ILE A 48 0.22 -4.26 -7.55
C ILE A 48 0.33 -3.66 -6.14
N ALA A 49 -0.78 -3.13 -5.62
CA ALA A 49 -0.85 -2.54 -4.30
C ALA A 49 -1.86 -3.29 -3.42
N SER A 50 -1.53 -3.43 -2.13
CA SER A 50 -2.44 -3.98 -1.14
C SER A 50 -2.50 -3.08 0.09
N GLY A 51 -3.71 -2.94 0.66
CA GLY A 51 -3.99 -2.14 1.84
C GLY A 51 -5.25 -2.62 2.53
N ASP A 52 -5.52 -2.13 3.73
CA ASP A 52 -6.61 -2.62 4.59
C ASP A 52 -7.60 -1.51 4.97
N SER A 53 -7.29 -0.24 4.68
CA SER A 53 -8.04 0.88 5.24
C SER A 53 -8.36 1.97 4.24
N TYR A 54 -9.18 2.92 4.67
CA TYR A 54 -9.57 4.09 3.86
C TYR A 54 -8.35 4.90 3.36
N ASN A 55 -7.27 4.96 4.14
CA ASN A 55 -6.07 5.73 3.80
C ASN A 55 -5.22 5.10 2.68
N ASP A 56 -5.57 3.89 2.25
CA ASP A 56 -4.92 3.16 1.16
C ASP A 56 -5.65 3.36 -0.17
N THR A 57 -6.91 3.78 -0.15
CA THR A 57 -7.80 3.75 -1.32
C THR A 57 -7.29 4.57 -2.51
N SER A 58 -6.62 5.71 -2.27
CA SER A 58 -5.97 6.51 -3.30
C SER A 58 -4.80 5.78 -3.97
N MET A 59 -4.01 5.05 -3.19
CA MET A 59 -2.91 4.20 -3.65
C MET A 59 -3.44 3.01 -4.46
N LEU A 60 -4.44 2.31 -3.92
CA LEU A 60 -5.06 1.15 -4.58
C LEU A 60 -5.69 1.54 -5.92
N SER A 61 -6.37 2.69 -5.98
CA SER A 61 -6.99 3.19 -7.21
C SER A 61 -5.98 3.60 -8.29
N SER A 62 -4.75 3.94 -7.89
CA SER A 62 -3.70 4.40 -8.81
C SER A 62 -2.78 3.27 -9.27
N ALA A 63 -2.87 2.10 -8.65
CA ALA A 63 -2.11 0.92 -9.01
C ALA A 63 -2.72 0.24 -10.25
N ASN A 64 -1.94 -0.60 -10.92
CA ASN A 64 -2.47 -1.44 -12.00
C ASN A 64 -3.44 -2.50 -11.45
N ALA A 65 -3.19 -2.99 -10.23
CA ALA A 65 -4.13 -3.79 -9.46
C ALA A 65 -4.09 -3.36 -7.99
N GLY A 66 -5.26 -3.04 -7.42
CA GLY A 66 -5.43 -2.73 -5.99
C GLY A 66 -6.20 -3.84 -5.30
N ILE A 67 -5.71 -4.32 -4.16
CA ILE A 67 -6.29 -5.43 -3.39
C ILE A 67 -6.55 -5.00 -1.95
N LEU A 68 -7.76 -5.23 -1.44
CA LEU A 68 -8.05 -5.04 -0.02
C LEU A 68 -7.70 -6.30 0.77
N PHE A 69 -6.81 -6.18 1.75
CA PHE A 69 -6.40 -7.28 2.62
C PHE A 69 -6.91 -7.07 4.04
N LYS A 70 -7.86 -7.92 4.47
CA LYS A 70 -8.52 -7.84 5.79
C LYS A 70 -9.10 -6.44 6.12
N PRO A 71 -9.84 -5.79 5.21
CA PRO A 71 -10.42 -4.48 5.48
C PRO A 71 -11.61 -4.56 6.44
N PRO A 72 -12.01 -3.44 7.06
CA PRO A 72 -13.29 -3.35 7.76
C PRO A 72 -14.47 -3.27 6.77
N ASP A 73 -15.66 -3.72 7.20
CA ASP A 73 -16.85 -3.86 6.34
C ASP A 73 -17.23 -2.55 5.62
N ASN A 74 -17.12 -1.40 6.29
CA ASN A 74 -17.44 -0.11 5.68
C ASN A 74 -16.53 0.23 4.48
N VAL A 75 -15.25 -0.17 4.52
CA VAL A 75 -14.34 0.03 3.39
C VAL A 75 -14.70 -0.91 2.24
N ILE A 76 -15.17 -2.12 2.52
CA ILE A 76 -15.65 -3.06 1.49
C ILE A 76 -16.88 -2.48 0.78
N GLU A 77 -17.84 -1.97 1.55
CA GLU A 77 -19.09 -1.38 1.03
C GLU A 77 -18.83 -0.14 0.16
N GLU A 78 -17.89 0.72 0.56
CA GLU A 78 -17.57 1.95 -0.18
C GLU A 78 -16.65 1.73 -1.39
N PHE A 79 -15.84 0.66 -1.41
CA PHE A 79 -14.88 0.38 -2.47
C PHE A 79 -15.03 -1.03 -3.07
N PRO A 80 -16.21 -1.38 -3.60
CA PRO A 80 -16.51 -2.72 -4.11
C PRO A 80 -15.70 -3.12 -5.34
N GLN A 81 -15.00 -2.17 -5.98
CA GLN A 81 -14.13 -2.44 -7.11
C GLN A 81 -12.84 -3.19 -6.75
N PHE A 82 -12.43 -3.22 -5.47
CA PHE A 82 -11.23 -3.92 -5.05
C PHE A 82 -11.57 -5.36 -4.61
N PRO A 83 -10.86 -6.40 -5.11
CA PRO A 83 -10.97 -7.74 -4.56
C PRO A 83 -10.58 -7.72 -3.08
N VAL A 84 -11.36 -8.44 -2.27
CA VAL A 84 -11.14 -8.57 -0.83
C VAL A 84 -10.60 -9.96 -0.53
N VAL A 85 -9.49 -10.02 0.20
CA VAL A 85 -8.85 -11.25 0.67
C VAL A 85 -8.59 -11.18 2.17
N ASN A 86 -8.77 -12.30 2.87
CA ASN A 86 -8.76 -12.34 4.34
C ASN A 86 -7.65 -13.21 4.95
N ASP A 87 -6.74 -13.73 4.12
CA ASP A 87 -5.55 -14.46 4.55
C ASP A 87 -4.39 -14.29 3.55
N PHE A 88 -3.20 -14.70 3.96
CA PHE A 88 -1.99 -14.49 3.16
C PHE A 88 -1.93 -15.37 1.91
N GLU A 89 -2.60 -16.52 1.91
CA GLU A 89 -2.66 -17.42 0.75
C GLU A 89 -3.54 -16.82 -0.35
N GLY A 90 -4.70 -16.27 0.02
CA GLY A 90 -5.58 -15.51 -0.84
C GLY A 90 -4.91 -14.24 -1.35
N LEU A 91 -4.15 -13.54 -0.51
CA LEU A 91 -3.36 -12.39 -0.95
C LEU A 91 -2.30 -12.78 -2.00
N MET A 92 -1.57 -13.88 -1.78
CA MET A 92 -0.59 -14.35 -2.77
C MET A 92 -1.27 -14.73 -4.09
N SER A 93 -2.37 -15.48 -4.02
CA SER A 93 -3.15 -15.88 -5.21
C SER A 93 -3.64 -14.66 -6.00
N ALA A 94 -4.10 -13.61 -5.31
CA ALA A 94 -4.55 -12.38 -5.94
C ALA A 94 -3.40 -11.60 -6.61
N ILE A 95 -2.21 -11.60 -6.01
CA ILE A 95 -0.99 -11.01 -6.59
C ILE A 95 -0.60 -11.78 -7.87
N GLU A 96 -0.56 -13.11 -7.82
CA GLU A 96 -0.21 -13.96 -8.97
C GLU A 96 -1.22 -13.80 -10.11
N SER A 97 -2.51 -13.79 -9.81
CA SER A 97 -3.57 -13.53 -10.81
C SER A 97 -3.38 -12.16 -11.45
N SER A 98 -3.14 -11.11 -10.65
CA SER A 98 -2.92 -9.75 -11.16
C SER A 98 -1.69 -9.66 -12.05
N ALA A 99 -0.60 -10.34 -11.69
CA ALA A 99 0.63 -10.38 -12.49
C ALA A 99 0.43 -11.13 -13.82
N SER A 100 -0.33 -12.23 -13.81
CA SER A 100 -0.73 -12.97 -15.01
C SER A 100 -1.60 -12.13 -15.94
N ASP A 101 -2.61 -11.43 -15.42
CA ASP A 101 -3.47 -10.52 -16.20
C ASP A 101 -2.67 -9.39 -16.86
N MET A 102 -1.55 -9.02 -16.24
CA MET A 102 -0.59 -8.04 -16.74
C MET A 102 0.45 -8.64 -17.71
N GLY A 103 0.52 -9.95 -17.88
CA GLY A 103 1.49 -10.63 -18.75
C GLY A 103 2.92 -10.66 -18.20
N GLU A 104 3.08 -10.63 -16.87
CA GLU A 104 4.38 -10.76 -16.19
C GLU A 104 4.70 -12.22 -15.77
N LEU A 105 3.70 -13.11 -15.82
CA LEU A 105 3.79 -14.55 -15.52
C LEU A 105 3.41 -15.41 -16.73
#